data_AF-A0A8H3ATR9-F1
#
_entry.id   AF-A0A8H3ATR9-F1
#
_cell.length_a   1.000
_cell.length_b   1.000
_cell.length_c   1.000
_cell.angle_alpha   90.00
_cell.angle_beta   90.00
_cell.angle_gamma   90.00
#
_symmetry.space_group_name_H-M   'P 1'
#
loop_
_entity.id
_entity.type
_entity.pdbx_description
1 polymer ?
#
loop_
_entity_poly.entity_id
_entity_poly.type
_entity_poly.pdbx_seq_one_letter_code
_entity_poly.pdbx_strand_id
1 'polypeptide(L)'
;MIRILALHGYGQSGEIFKKKMGVLRKACGKNVEFVFLDAPIMLQPADMPQGVASVEALDTIKAAPEEPELQPRAWWKANPDRTVYYHLPETIEYLKNYLKDQRFNGVFGFSQGAGMAASLTKILEQPEAYPAILIDGQAPHPPLYGPSFFSLAHSELPSSDFCVLVSGFKPFDGDLGPLFSTPISTPNLHVLGRNDTIITPEQGKTLVDVSKDPRVEEHEGGHFVPSKASWRNFFKEYFLSFDPVLGGKPVQSPTDTPAQTPGSGTPAEISRVGTPSKM
;
A
#
# COMPACT_ATOMS: atom_id res chain seq x y z
N MET A 1 4.94 -18.61 2.23
CA MET A 1 5.63 -17.38 1.76
C MET A 1 4.58 -16.51 1.11
N ILE A 2 4.41 -15.29 1.61
CA ILE A 2 3.41 -14.34 1.15
C ILE A 2 4.00 -13.53 -0.01
N ARG A 3 3.35 -13.53 -1.17
CA ARG A 3 3.74 -12.71 -2.33
C ARG A 3 2.80 -11.52 -2.46
N ILE A 4 3.36 -10.31 -2.52
CA ILE A 4 2.61 -9.06 -2.56
C ILE A 4 2.95 -8.30 -3.84
N LEU A 5 1.94 -8.03 -4.64
CA LEU A 5 2.05 -7.14 -5.80
C LEU A 5 2.07 -5.68 -5.32
N ALA A 6 3.13 -4.94 -5.60
CA ALA A 6 3.33 -3.57 -5.14
C ALA A 6 3.16 -2.54 -6.26
N LEU A 7 2.18 -1.64 -6.11
CA LEU A 7 1.80 -0.61 -7.09
C LEU A 7 2.18 0.78 -6.58
N HIS A 8 3.06 1.46 -7.31
CA HIS A 8 3.62 2.77 -6.92
C HIS A 8 2.63 3.94 -7.13
N GLY A 9 2.94 5.10 -6.55
CA GLY A 9 2.17 6.33 -6.73
C GLY A 9 2.46 7.05 -8.05
N TYR A 10 1.63 8.04 -8.41
CA TYR A 10 1.81 8.86 -9.62
C TYR A 10 3.19 9.54 -9.63
N GLY A 11 3.87 9.53 -10.77
CA GLY A 11 5.21 10.12 -10.88
C GLY A 11 6.32 9.23 -10.35
N GLN A 12 6.04 8.06 -9.76
CA GLN A 12 7.08 7.13 -9.30
C GLN A 12 7.34 6.05 -10.35
N SER A 13 8.25 5.15 -10.01
CA SER A 13 8.49 3.89 -10.72
C SER A 13 8.52 2.74 -9.71
N GLY A 14 8.49 1.51 -10.19
CA GLY A 14 8.66 0.31 -9.38
C GLY A 14 9.98 0.31 -8.62
N GLU A 15 11.08 0.73 -9.24
CA GLU A 15 12.40 0.79 -8.59
C GLU A 15 12.47 1.89 -7.52
N ILE A 16 11.89 3.07 -7.75
CA ILE A 16 11.78 4.12 -6.72
C ILE A 16 10.97 3.60 -5.53
N PHE A 17 9.83 2.96 -5.79
CA PHE A 17 8.97 2.45 -4.73
C PHE A 17 9.63 1.32 -3.93
N LYS A 18 10.35 0.42 -4.62
CA LYS A 18 11.16 -0.65 -4.01
C LYS A 18 12.26 -0.12 -3.10
N LYS A 19 12.92 0.99 -3.48
CA LYS A 19 13.91 1.69 -2.64
C LYS A 19 13.25 2.30 -1.41
N LYS A 20 12.12 3.02 -1.57
CA LYS A 20 11.34 3.61 -0.46
C LYS A 20 10.86 2.56 0.55
N MET A 21 10.44 1.41 0.06
CA MET A 21 10.02 0.27 0.89
C MET A 21 11.18 -0.59 1.43
N GLY A 22 12.44 -0.20 1.19
CA GLY A 22 13.61 -1.02 1.50
C GLY A 22 13.72 -1.47 2.95
N VAL A 23 13.42 -0.58 3.91
CA VAL A 23 13.47 -0.92 5.35
C VAL A 23 12.34 -1.86 5.77
N LEU A 24 11.13 -1.70 5.22
CA LEU A 24 9.99 -2.59 5.47
C LEU A 24 10.26 -3.97 4.88
N ARG A 25 10.75 -4.04 3.64
CA ARG A 25 11.17 -5.29 3.00
C ARG A 25 12.20 -6.06 3.83
N LYS A 26 13.23 -5.37 4.31
CA LYS A 26 14.26 -5.97 5.20
C LYS A 26 13.64 -6.52 6.49
N ALA A 27 12.68 -5.83 7.09
CA ALA A 27 12.00 -6.27 8.31
C ALA A 27 11.16 -7.55 8.09
N CYS A 28 10.53 -7.68 6.92
CA CYS A 28 9.74 -8.85 6.55
C CYS A 28 10.59 -10.10 6.28
N GLY A 29 11.85 -9.91 5.84
CA GLY A 29 12.80 -10.99 5.63
C GLY A 29 12.35 -11.95 4.52
N LYS A 30 12.60 -13.25 4.69
CA LYS A 30 12.33 -14.28 3.67
C LYS A 30 10.87 -14.76 3.60
N ASN A 31 10.01 -14.31 4.51
CA ASN A 31 8.62 -14.81 4.58
C ASN A 31 7.67 -14.04 3.67
N VAL A 32 8.04 -12.82 3.27
CA VAL A 32 7.24 -11.94 2.41
C VAL A 32 8.08 -11.48 1.23
N GLU A 33 7.58 -11.72 0.03
CA GLU A 33 8.14 -11.22 -1.22
C GLU A 33 7.29 -10.04 -1.72
N PHE A 34 7.93 -8.92 -2.05
CA PHE A 34 7.29 -7.81 -2.74
C PHE A 34 7.73 -7.79 -4.19
N VAL A 35 6.76 -7.77 -5.10
CA VAL A 35 6.98 -7.66 -6.54
C VAL A 35 6.51 -6.29 -7.00
N PHE A 36 7.46 -5.41 -7.33
CA PHE A 36 7.19 -4.04 -7.73
C PHE A 36 7.02 -3.97 -9.24
N LEU A 37 5.90 -3.42 -9.69
CA LEU A 37 5.67 -3.17 -11.11
C LEU A 37 5.90 -1.71 -11.46
N ASP A 38 6.42 -1.50 -12.66
CA ASP A 38 6.36 -0.22 -13.34
C ASP A 38 4.99 -0.07 -14.00
N ALA A 39 4.32 1.05 -13.75
CA ALA A 39 3.11 1.39 -14.48
C ALA A 39 3.44 1.68 -15.96
N PRO A 40 2.53 1.34 -16.91
CA PRO A 40 2.87 1.35 -18.33
C PRO A 40 2.96 2.76 -18.93
N ILE A 41 2.36 3.77 -18.29
CA ILE A 41 2.30 5.14 -18.83
C ILE A 41 3.52 5.91 -18.34
N MET A 42 4.42 6.26 -19.26
CA MET A 42 5.52 7.17 -18.98
C MET A 42 5.05 8.62 -19.01
N LEU A 43 5.33 9.37 -17.96
CA LEU A 43 4.92 10.77 -17.82
C LEU A 43 5.91 11.70 -18.51
N GLN A 44 5.38 12.71 -19.18
CA GLN A 44 6.17 13.80 -19.74
C GLN A 44 6.31 14.93 -18.72
N PRO A 45 7.28 15.85 -18.88
CA PRO A 45 7.41 17.01 -18.00
C PRO A 45 6.13 17.84 -17.84
N ALA A 46 5.30 17.91 -18.89
CA ALA A 46 4.00 18.59 -18.87
C ALA A 46 2.94 17.89 -17.99
N ASP A 47 3.14 16.60 -17.69
CA ASP A 47 2.22 15.78 -16.89
C ASP A 47 2.56 15.82 -15.39
N MET A 48 3.70 16.42 -15.04
CA MET A 48 4.17 16.52 -13.67
C MET A 48 3.46 17.65 -12.93
N PRO A 49 2.97 17.43 -11.70
CA PRO A 49 2.30 18.47 -10.94
C PRO A 49 3.24 19.65 -10.69
N GLN A 50 2.81 20.85 -11.10
CA GLN A 50 3.59 22.08 -10.90
C GLN A 50 3.46 22.53 -9.45
N GLY A 51 4.59 22.83 -8.80
CA GLY A 51 4.61 23.51 -7.49
C GLY A 51 4.39 22.65 -6.24
N VAL A 52 4.31 21.31 -6.35
CA VAL A 52 4.34 20.43 -5.17
C VAL A 52 5.76 20.24 -4.68
N ALA A 53 6.19 21.08 -3.74
CA ALA A 53 7.42 20.89 -2.98
C ALA A 53 7.18 19.89 -1.84
N SER A 54 6.91 18.62 -2.17
CA SER A 54 6.98 17.54 -1.17
C SER A 54 8.32 16.82 -1.29
N VAL A 55 8.78 16.21 -0.19
CA VAL A 55 10.00 15.39 -0.18
C VAL A 55 9.88 14.26 -1.19
N GLU A 56 8.66 13.75 -1.45
CA GLU A 56 8.42 12.76 -2.49
C GLU A 56 8.56 13.30 -3.92
N ALA A 57 8.16 14.56 -4.18
CA ALA A 57 8.30 15.19 -5.50
C ALA A 57 9.78 15.45 -5.84
N LEU A 58 10.61 15.75 -4.85
CA LEU A 58 12.07 15.95 -5.01
C LEU A 58 12.80 14.66 -5.45
N ASP A 59 12.36 13.49 -5.00
CA ASP A 59 12.92 12.20 -5.44
C ASP A 59 12.50 11.85 -6.87
N THR A 60 11.28 12.24 -7.27
CA THR A 60 10.76 12.04 -8.63
C THR A 60 11.49 12.90 -9.67
N ILE A 61 11.90 14.11 -9.31
CA ILE A 61 12.50 15.10 -10.24
C ILE A 61 13.98 14.77 -10.56
N LYS A 62 14.59 13.79 -9.89
CA LYS A 62 16.02 13.44 -10.05
C LYS A 62 16.33 12.29 -11.01
N ALA A 63 15.34 11.77 -11.74
CA ALA A 63 15.62 10.75 -12.76
C ALA A 63 16.41 11.38 -13.91
N ALA A 64 17.70 11.01 -14.04
CA ALA A 64 18.45 11.34 -15.24
C ALA A 64 17.78 10.66 -16.46
N PRO A 65 17.75 11.29 -17.65
CA PRO A 65 17.17 10.70 -18.85
C PRO A 65 17.72 9.31 -19.21
N GLU A 66 18.91 8.98 -18.70
CA GLU A 66 19.65 7.75 -18.98
C GLU A 66 19.29 6.58 -18.03
N GLU A 67 18.36 6.74 -17.10
CA GLU A 67 17.91 5.69 -16.17
C GLU A 67 16.42 5.34 -16.42
N PRO A 68 16.10 4.41 -17.35
CA PRO A 68 14.73 4.02 -17.71
C PRO A 68 13.87 3.53 -16.53
N GLU A 69 14.50 2.88 -15.55
CA GLU A 69 13.87 2.34 -14.34
C GLU A 69 13.48 3.41 -13.31
N LEU A 70 13.99 4.63 -13.45
CA LEU A 70 13.63 5.77 -12.59
C LEU A 70 12.66 6.74 -13.27
N GLN A 71 12.29 6.49 -14.53
CA GLN A 71 11.38 7.37 -15.25
C GLN A 71 10.02 7.47 -14.56
N PRO A 72 9.43 8.68 -14.46
CA PRO A 72 8.16 8.89 -13.78
C PRO A 72 7.03 8.21 -14.57
N ARG A 73 6.22 7.42 -13.86
CA ARG A 73 5.14 6.64 -14.46
C ARG A 73 3.81 6.85 -13.74
N ALA A 74 2.73 6.46 -14.40
CA ALA A 74 1.39 6.50 -13.86
C ALA A 74 0.55 5.29 -14.28
N TRP A 75 -0.45 4.96 -13.46
CA TRP A 75 -1.46 3.94 -13.78
C TRP A 75 -2.58 4.48 -14.66
N TRP A 76 -2.82 5.79 -14.59
CA TRP A 76 -3.66 6.54 -15.51
C TRP A 76 -3.25 8.02 -15.44
N LYS A 77 -3.61 8.80 -16.47
CA LYS A 77 -3.62 10.26 -16.38
C LYS A 77 -5.04 10.71 -16.10
N ALA A 78 -5.23 11.81 -15.38
CA ALA A 78 -6.56 12.31 -15.05
C ALA A 78 -6.78 13.72 -15.63
N ASN A 79 -8.02 14.03 -16.00
CA ASN A 79 -8.41 15.43 -16.18
C ASN A 79 -8.31 16.20 -14.84
N PRO A 80 -8.28 17.54 -14.86
CA PRO A 80 -8.12 18.35 -13.63
C PRO A 80 -9.12 18.01 -12.53
N ASP A 81 -10.37 17.72 -12.89
CA ASP A 81 -11.45 17.38 -11.95
C ASP A 81 -11.40 15.91 -11.48
N ARG A 82 -10.47 15.10 -12.01
CA ARG A 82 -10.26 13.67 -11.69
C ARG A 82 -11.48 12.77 -11.94
N THR A 83 -12.33 13.16 -12.89
CA THR A 83 -13.54 12.45 -13.32
C THR A 83 -13.36 11.64 -14.61
N VAL A 84 -12.25 11.83 -15.32
CA VAL A 84 -11.91 11.10 -16.55
C VAL A 84 -10.49 10.60 -16.46
N TYR A 85 -10.30 9.29 -16.65
CA TYR A 85 -9.00 8.65 -16.65
C TYR A 85 -8.57 8.29 -18.08
N TYR A 86 -7.46 8.85 -18.51
CA TYR A 86 -6.82 8.55 -19.77
C TYR A 86 -5.82 7.40 -19.60
N HIS A 87 -5.71 6.57 -20.63
CA HIS A 87 -4.81 5.42 -20.72
C HIS A 87 -5.08 4.29 -19.71
N LEU A 88 -6.27 4.27 -19.10
CA LEU A 88 -6.67 3.20 -18.20
C LEU A 88 -6.72 1.83 -18.89
N PRO A 89 -7.28 1.67 -20.11
CA PRO A 89 -7.32 0.37 -20.79
C PRO A 89 -5.94 -0.29 -20.97
N GLU A 90 -4.91 0.50 -21.27
CA GLU A 90 -3.53 0.05 -21.40
C GLU A 90 -2.99 -0.53 -20.09
N THR A 91 -3.34 0.09 -18.96
CA THR A 91 -3.00 -0.41 -17.62
C THR A 91 -3.73 -1.72 -17.30
N ILE A 92 -5.02 -1.83 -17.61
CA ILE A 92 -5.77 -3.06 -17.39
C ILE A 92 -5.19 -4.21 -18.21
N GLU A 93 -4.90 -3.98 -19.50
CA GLU A 93 -4.32 -4.99 -20.38
C GLU A 93 -2.94 -5.44 -19.88
N TYR A 94 -2.10 -4.49 -19.44
CA TYR A 94 -0.82 -4.79 -18.83
C TYR A 94 -0.95 -5.67 -17.58
N LEU A 95 -1.82 -5.29 -16.63
CA LEU A 95 -2.05 -6.06 -15.40
C LEU A 95 -2.64 -7.44 -15.69
N LYS A 96 -3.59 -7.54 -16.62
CA LYS A 96 -4.17 -8.81 -17.10
C LYS A 96 -3.09 -9.77 -17.57
N ASN A 97 -2.23 -9.31 -18.48
CA ASN A 97 -1.15 -10.13 -19.05
C ASN A 97 -0.14 -10.53 -17.98
N TYR A 98 0.16 -9.63 -17.05
CA TYR A 98 1.07 -9.92 -15.95
C TYR A 98 0.51 -10.97 -14.96
N LEU A 99 -0.77 -10.85 -14.62
CA LEU A 99 -1.44 -11.72 -13.63
C LEU A 99 -1.71 -13.13 -14.16
N LYS A 100 -1.80 -13.30 -15.48
CA LYS A 100 -2.02 -14.61 -16.13
C LYS A 100 -1.09 -15.70 -15.57
N ASP A 101 0.21 -15.39 -15.50
CA ASP A 101 1.27 -16.34 -15.15
C ASP A 101 1.80 -16.15 -13.72
N GLN A 102 1.18 -15.26 -12.93
CA GLN A 102 1.63 -14.92 -11.59
C GLN A 102 0.51 -15.15 -10.56
N ARG A 103 0.91 -15.46 -9.32
CA ARG A 103 -0.02 -15.57 -8.18
C ARG A 103 0.46 -14.73 -7.02
N PHE A 104 -0.46 -13.99 -6.42
CA PHE A 104 -0.21 -13.09 -5.30
C PHE A 104 -1.20 -13.36 -4.18
N ASN A 105 -0.70 -13.31 -2.95
CA ASN A 105 -1.53 -13.36 -1.74
C ASN A 105 -2.07 -11.98 -1.39
N GLY A 106 -1.55 -10.91 -1.99
CA GLY A 106 -2.12 -9.60 -1.78
C GLY A 106 -1.57 -8.54 -2.70
N VAL A 107 -2.22 -7.38 -2.67
CA VAL A 107 -1.81 -6.18 -3.39
C VAL A 107 -1.55 -5.06 -2.40
N PHE A 108 -0.43 -4.35 -2.58
CA PHE A 108 -0.05 -3.18 -1.81
C PHE A 108 0.02 -1.99 -2.75
N GLY A 109 -0.79 -0.97 -2.52
CA GLY A 109 -0.79 0.25 -3.30
C GLY A 109 -0.46 1.48 -2.46
N PHE A 110 0.22 2.44 -3.08
CA PHE A 110 0.46 3.77 -2.52
C PHE A 110 -0.13 4.86 -3.43
N SER A 111 -0.88 5.81 -2.87
CA SER A 111 -1.42 6.97 -3.61
C SER A 111 -2.27 6.54 -4.81
N GLN A 112 -1.94 6.96 -6.04
CA GLN A 112 -2.60 6.44 -7.26
C GLN A 112 -2.54 4.90 -7.35
N GLY A 113 -1.43 4.29 -6.94
CA GLY A 113 -1.29 2.84 -6.87
C GLY A 113 -2.22 2.19 -5.85
N ALA A 114 -2.64 2.88 -4.80
CA ALA A 114 -3.68 2.40 -3.88
C ALA A 114 -5.07 2.43 -4.53
N GLY A 115 -5.38 3.46 -5.31
CA GLY A 115 -6.58 3.48 -6.15
C GLY A 115 -6.60 2.30 -7.14
N MET A 116 -5.47 2.06 -7.84
CA MET A 116 -5.35 0.90 -8.74
C MET A 116 -5.43 -0.44 -8.00
N ALA A 117 -4.81 -0.57 -6.82
CA ALA A 117 -4.85 -1.79 -6.01
C ALA A 117 -6.28 -2.12 -5.58
N ALA A 118 -7.05 -1.11 -5.15
CA ALA A 118 -8.45 -1.27 -4.80
C ALA A 118 -9.31 -1.66 -6.02
N SER A 119 -9.09 -0.99 -7.16
CA SER A 119 -9.79 -1.33 -8.42
C SER A 119 -9.47 -2.74 -8.89
N LEU A 120 -8.20 -3.12 -8.93
CA LEU A 120 -7.78 -4.47 -9.30
C LEU A 120 -8.41 -5.50 -8.36
N THR A 121 -8.43 -5.22 -7.06
CA THR A 121 -9.12 -6.07 -6.08
C THR A 121 -10.58 -6.24 -6.48
N LYS A 122 -11.34 -5.15 -6.64
CA LYS A 122 -12.77 -5.20 -7.05
C LYS A 122 -12.99 -5.94 -8.37
N ILE A 123 -12.14 -5.71 -9.37
CA ILE A 123 -12.20 -6.39 -10.65
C ILE A 123 -12.03 -7.90 -10.45
N LEU A 124 -11.13 -8.35 -9.57
CA LEU A 124 -10.94 -9.76 -9.29
C LEU A 124 -12.05 -10.36 -8.40
N GLU A 125 -12.75 -9.55 -7.59
CA GLU A 125 -13.95 -9.99 -6.87
C GLU A 125 -15.16 -10.23 -7.80
N GLN A 126 -15.27 -9.42 -8.87
CA GLN A 126 -16.40 -9.40 -9.80
C GLN A 126 -15.90 -9.28 -11.25
N PRO A 127 -15.16 -10.27 -11.77
CA PRO A 127 -14.51 -10.17 -13.08
C PRO A 127 -15.49 -10.06 -14.25
N GLU A 128 -16.72 -10.56 -14.09
CA GLU A 128 -17.82 -10.39 -15.03
C GLU A 128 -18.31 -8.94 -15.18
N ALA A 129 -18.13 -8.12 -14.13
CA ALA A 129 -18.46 -6.70 -14.17
C ALA A 129 -17.42 -5.88 -14.95
N TYR A 130 -16.25 -6.47 -15.25
CA TYR A 130 -15.16 -5.80 -15.97
C TYR A 130 -14.53 -6.71 -17.05
N PRO A 131 -15.23 -6.98 -18.17
CA PRO A 131 -14.83 -8.01 -19.15
C PRO A 131 -13.43 -7.84 -19.75
N ALA A 132 -12.88 -6.62 -19.77
CA ALA A 132 -11.55 -6.34 -20.29
C ALA A 132 -10.45 -7.15 -19.58
N ILE A 133 -10.65 -7.50 -18.30
CA ILE A 133 -9.69 -8.31 -17.53
C ILE A 133 -9.66 -9.79 -17.98
N LEU A 134 -10.73 -10.29 -18.59
CA LEU A 134 -10.93 -11.73 -18.82
C LEU A 134 -10.01 -12.30 -19.91
N ILE A 135 -9.46 -13.49 -19.67
CA ILE A 135 -8.76 -14.33 -20.64
C ILE A 135 -9.62 -15.55 -20.89
N ASP A 136 -10.08 -15.75 -22.13
CA ASP A 136 -10.97 -16.86 -22.51
C ASP A 136 -12.22 -16.98 -21.61
N GLY A 137 -12.78 -15.83 -21.21
CA GLY A 137 -13.96 -15.75 -20.34
C GLY A 137 -13.70 -16.00 -18.85
N GLN A 138 -12.44 -16.14 -18.42
CA GLN A 138 -12.04 -16.37 -17.04
C GLN A 138 -11.14 -15.24 -16.52
N ALA A 139 -11.19 -14.97 -15.21
CA ALA A 139 -10.27 -14.02 -14.59
C ALA A 139 -8.81 -14.54 -14.67
N PRO A 140 -7.81 -13.68 -14.93
CA PRO A 140 -6.41 -14.08 -15.07
C PRO A 140 -5.78 -14.50 -13.73
N HIS A 141 -6.42 -14.10 -12.63
CA HIS A 141 -6.06 -14.43 -11.27
C HIS A 141 -7.36 -14.80 -10.52
N PRO A 142 -7.34 -15.77 -9.58
CA PRO A 142 -8.48 -15.95 -8.68
C PRO A 142 -8.81 -14.64 -7.93
N PRO A 143 -10.03 -14.48 -7.42
CA PRO A 143 -10.32 -13.38 -6.50
C PRO A 143 -9.26 -13.33 -5.41
N LEU A 144 -8.87 -12.12 -5.00
CA LEU A 144 -8.02 -11.92 -3.83
C LEU A 144 -8.78 -12.23 -2.52
N TYR A 145 -9.63 -13.26 -2.51
CA TYR A 145 -10.13 -13.93 -1.32
C TYR A 145 -10.79 -15.28 -1.69
N GLY A 146 -10.63 -16.28 -0.82
CA GLY A 146 -11.49 -17.47 -0.79
C GLY A 146 -10.92 -18.75 -1.43
N PRO A 147 -11.50 -19.92 -1.10
CA PRO A 147 -11.01 -21.21 -1.60
C PRO A 147 -11.19 -21.29 -3.11
N SER A 148 -10.06 -21.42 -3.81
CA SER A 148 -10.02 -21.59 -5.25
C SER A 148 -10.67 -22.93 -5.64
N PHE A 149 -11.93 -22.93 -6.09
CA PHE A 149 -12.54 -24.12 -6.72
C PHE A 149 -11.84 -24.52 -8.04
N PHE A 150 -10.85 -23.75 -8.50
CA PHE A 150 -10.11 -23.95 -9.74
C PHE A 150 -8.75 -24.68 -9.60
N SER A 151 -8.32 -25.07 -8.39
CA SER A 151 -7.06 -25.78 -8.20
C SER A 151 -7.28 -27.25 -7.80
N LEU A 152 -7.53 -28.11 -8.79
CA LEU A 152 -7.45 -29.57 -8.60
C LEU A 152 -6.03 -30.14 -8.72
N ALA A 153 -4.99 -29.29 -8.81
CA ALA A 153 -3.63 -29.77 -9.07
C ALA A 153 -2.57 -29.39 -8.03
N HIS A 154 -2.80 -28.42 -7.13
CA HIS A 154 -1.80 -28.09 -6.10
C HIS A 154 -2.49 -27.77 -4.76
N SER A 155 -2.29 -28.70 -3.82
CA SER A 155 -2.46 -28.66 -2.36
C SER A 155 -3.29 -27.50 -1.77
N GLU A 156 -4.41 -27.92 -1.18
CA GLU A 156 -5.31 -27.17 -0.33
C GLU A 156 -4.63 -26.49 0.86
N LEU A 157 -4.67 -25.15 0.88
CA LEU A 157 -4.91 -24.33 2.06
C LEU A 157 -5.49 -23.00 1.57
N PRO A 158 -6.58 -22.48 2.18
CA PRO A 158 -7.15 -21.21 1.78
C PRO A 158 -6.11 -20.11 2.03
N SER A 159 -5.52 -19.59 0.96
CA SER A 159 -4.83 -18.30 0.99
C SER A 159 -5.90 -17.25 1.30
N SER A 160 -5.86 -16.66 2.49
CA SER A 160 -6.63 -15.46 2.74
C SER A 160 -5.88 -14.31 2.07
N ASP A 161 -6.32 -13.98 0.88
CA ASP A 161 -5.75 -12.90 0.12
C ASP A 161 -6.19 -11.54 0.73
N PHE A 162 -5.41 -10.47 0.51
CA PHE A 162 -5.65 -9.15 1.14
C PHE A 162 -5.24 -7.98 0.26
N CYS A 163 -5.71 -6.77 0.58
CA CYS A 163 -5.19 -5.53 -0.01
C CYS A 163 -4.76 -4.50 1.05
N VAL A 164 -3.67 -3.79 0.76
CA VAL A 164 -3.15 -2.70 1.60
C VAL A 164 -3.11 -1.41 0.79
N LEU A 165 -3.79 -0.40 1.30
CA LEU A 165 -4.13 0.84 0.60
C LEU A 165 -3.56 2.01 1.41
N VAL A 166 -2.40 2.52 1.02
CA VAL A 166 -1.70 3.60 1.73
C VAL A 166 -1.90 4.93 1.02
N SER A 167 -2.40 5.95 1.72
CA SER A 167 -2.76 7.26 1.16
C SER A 167 -3.60 7.16 -0.13
N GLY A 168 -4.49 6.17 -0.20
CA GLY A 168 -5.35 5.92 -1.36
C GLY A 168 -6.59 6.79 -1.39
N PHE A 169 -7.29 6.79 -2.52
CA PHE A 169 -8.57 7.46 -2.70
C PHE A 169 -9.47 6.60 -3.59
N LYS A 170 -10.79 6.75 -3.49
CA LYS A 170 -11.73 6.02 -4.34
C LYS A 170 -11.61 6.51 -5.78
N PRO A 171 -11.44 5.64 -6.78
CA PRO A 171 -11.61 5.99 -8.18
C PRO A 171 -13.01 6.58 -8.45
N PHE A 172 -13.06 7.64 -9.26
CA PHE A 172 -14.30 8.39 -9.56
C PHE A 172 -14.65 8.43 -11.04
N ASP A 173 -13.79 7.91 -11.92
CA ASP A 173 -14.06 7.94 -13.34
C ASP A 173 -15.22 7.01 -13.74
N GLY A 174 -15.71 7.19 -14.97
CA GLY A 174 -16.85 6.43 -15.47
C GLY A 174 -16.61 4.93 -15.62
N ASP A 175 -15.35 4.47 -15.64
CA ASP A 175 -14.99 3.07 -15.83
C ASP A 175 -14.74 2.36 -14.49
N LEU A 176 -13.84 2.87 -13.64
CA LEU A 176 -13.56 2.22 -12.33
C LEU A 176 -14.56 2.61 -11.25
N GLY A 177 -15.13 3.82 -11.31
CA GLY A 177 -16.04 4.34 -10.30
C GLY A 177 -17.24 3.43 -10.00
N PRO A 178 -17.95 2.89 -11.01
CA PRO A 178 -19.08 1.98 -10.81
C PRO A 178 -18.76 0.69 -10.03
N LEU A 179 -17.51 0.21 -10.05
CA LEU A 179 -17.09 -1.00 -9.32
C LEU A 179 -17.30 -0.86 -7.81
N PHE A 180 -17.22 0.37 -7.30
CA PHE A 180 -17.38 0.70 -5.88
C PHE A 180 -18.83 0.98 -5.48
N SER A 181 -19.80 0.66 -6.34
CA SER A 181 -21.22 0.57 -5.95
C SER A 181 -21.48 -0.57 -4.95
N THR A 182 -20.58 -1.55 -4.91
CA THR A 182 -20.51 -2.58 -3.87
C THR A 182 -19.18 -2.47 -3.13
N PRO A 183 -19.15 -2.78 -1.81
CA PRO A 183 -17.94 -2.62 -1.03
C PRO A 183 -16.84 -3.61 -1.45
N ILE A 184 -15.58 -3.26 -1.19
CA ILE A 184 -14.45 -4.20 -1.21
C ILE A 184 -14.68 -5.25 -0.12
N SER A 185 -14.74 -6.52 -0.49
CA SER A 185 -15.00 -7.63 0.44
C SER A 185 -13.73 -8.33 0.91
N THR A 186 -12.69 -8.29 0.08
CA THR A 186 -11.33 -8.71 0.38
C THR A 186 -10.84 -8.00 1.65
N PRO A 187 -10.25 -8.71 2.62
CA PRO A 187 -9.62 -8.10 3.78
C PRO A 187 -8.71 -6.95 3.37
N ASN A 188 -9.01 -5.76 3.88
CA ASN A 188 -8.39 -4.53 3.42
C ASN A 188 -7.87 -3.70 4.60
N LEU A 189 -6.64 -3.20 4.45
CA LEU A 189 -5.99 -2.30 5.38
C LEU A 189 -5.81 -0.94 4.72
N HIS A 190 -6.36 0.10 5.33
CA HIS A 190 -6.16 1.49 4.95
C HIS A 190 -5.17 2.14 5.91
N VAL A 191 -4.16 2.81 5.34
CA VAL A 191 -3.18 3.57 6.12
C VAL A 191 -3.25 5.03 5.70
N LEU A 192 -3.63 5.90 6.63
CA LEU A 192 -3.89 7.32 6.39
C LEU A 192 -2.87 8.20 7.10
N GLY A 193 -2.39 9.24 6.41
CA GLY A 193 -1.58 10.30 7.01
C GLY A 193 -2.45 11.44 7.50
N ARG A 194 -2.39 11.78 8.79
CA ARG A 194 -3.19 12.88 9.38
C ARG A 194 -2.84 14.25 8.81
N ASN A 195 -1.60 14.42 8.37
CA ASN A 195 -1.08 15.66 7.80
C ASN A 195 -0.86 15.53 6.28
N ASP A 196 -1.55 14.61 5.61
CA ASP A 196 -1.46 14.42 4.17
C ASP A 196 -2.20 15.57 3.45
N THR A 197 -1.45 16.34 2.66
CA THR A 197 -1.97 17.48 1.89
C THR A 197 -2.14 17.16 0.41
N ILE A 198 -1.72 15.97 -0.04
CA ILE A 198 -1.86 15.53 -1.43
C ILE A 198 -3.14 14.73 -1.58
N ILE A 199 -3.37 13.79 -0.66
CA ILE A 199 -4.63 13.06 -0.49
C ILE A 199 -5.09 13.33 0.93
N THR A 200 -6.01 14.28 1.10
CA THR A 200 -6.44 14.67 2.44
C THR A 200 -7.12 13.51 3.17
N PRO A 201 -7.17 13.49 4.51
CA PRO A 201 -7.89 12.45 5.27
C PRO A 201 -9.33 12.25 4.78
N GLU A 202 -10.02 13.31 4.38
CA GLU A 202 -11.38 13.26 3.82
C GLU A 202 -11.40 12.52 2.47
N GLN A 203 -10.42 12.79 1.60
CA GLN A 203 -10.28 12.07 0.33
C GLN A 203 -9.92 10.61 0.57
N GLY A 204 -9.05 10.32 1.53
CA GLY A 204 -8.71 8.95 1.94
C GLY A 204 -9.92 8.17 2.45
N LYS A 205 -10.76 8.83 3.26
CA LYS A 205 -12.00 8.26 3.79
C LYS A 205 -12.96 7.80 2.70
N THR A 206 -12.95 8.42 1.51
CA THR A 206 -13.82 7.99 0.39
C THR A 206 -13.60 6.53 -0.01
N LEU A 207 -12.37 6.01 0.14
CA LEU A 207 -12.04 4.61 -0.17
C LEU A 207 -12.38 3.68 1.01
N VAL A 208 -12.20 4.17 2.25
CA VAL A 208 -12.61 3.46 3.47
C VAL A 208 -14.13 3.22 3.46
N ASP A 209 -14.91 4.22 3.06
CA ASP A 209 -16.38 4.18 3.09
C ASP A 209 -16.99 3.16 2.10
N VAL A 210 -16.21 2.74 1.10
CA VAL A 210 -16.60 1.69 0.14
C VAL A 210 -15.88 0.36 0.40
N SER A 211 -15.47 0.13 1.65
CA SER A 211 -14.83 -1.11 2.09
C SER A 211 -15.66 -1.81 3.16
N LYS A 212 -15.75 -3.13 3.09
CA LYS A 212 -16.42 -3.95 4.12
C LYS A 212 -15.42 -4.25 5.24
N ASP A 213 -15.84 -3.96 6.47
CA ASP A 213 -15.07 -4.21 7.72
C ASP A 213 -13.58 -3.82 7.60
N PRO A 214 -13.25 -2.61 7.12
CA PRO A 214 -11.87 -2.21 6.87
C PRO A 214 -11.06 -2.15 8.17
N ARG A 215 -9.80 -2.58 8.12
CA ARG A 215 -8.82 -2.15 9.12
C ARG A 215 -8.31 -0.77 8.73
N VAL A 216 -8.36 0.20 9.64
CA VAL A 216 -7.87 1.56 9.40
C VAL A 216 -6.81 1.88 10.43
N GLU A 217 -5.65 2.34 9.97
CA GLU A 217 -4.54 2.79 10.80
C GLU A 217 -4.10 4.19 10.36
N GLU A 218 -3.77 5.05 11.32
CA GLU A 218 -3.37 6.44 11.05
C GLU A 218 -1.97 6.71 11.57
N HIS A 219 -1.17 7.48 10.81
CA HIS A 219 0.08 8.06 11.29
C HIS A 219 0.04 9.58 11.28
N GLU A 220 0.84 10.20 12.15
CA GLU A 220 1.00 11.67 12.27
C GLU A 220 1.72 12.32 11.08
N GLY A 221 2.01 11.57 10.01
CA GLY A 221 2.77 12.05 8.85
C GLY A 221 1.91 12.61 7.72
N GLY A 222 2.58 13.01 6.65
CA GLY A 222 1.97 13.41 5.37
C GLY A 222 1.87 12.25 4.37
N HIS A 223 2.14 12.53 3.09
CA HIS A 223 1.88 11.61 1.97
C HIS A 223 2.98 10.55 1.75
N PHE A 224 3.12 9.58 2.65
CA PHE A 224 4.16 8.53 2.54
C PHE A 224 3.76 7.20 3.16
N VAL A 225 4.47 6.13 2.82
CA VAL A 225 4.37 4.82 3.50
C VAL A 225 5.14 4.88 4.83
N PRO A 226 4.49 4.72 6.00
CA PRO A 226 5.16 4.87 7.28
C PRO A 226 6.19 3.75 7.52
N SER A 227 7.37 4.14 7.99
CA SER A 227 8.54 3.26 8.02
C SER A 227 9.25 3.18 9.38
N LYS A 228 8.68 3.79 10.43
CA LYS A 228 9.16 3.65 11.82
C LYS A 228 9.12 2.18 12.27
N ALA A 229 9.86 1.83 13.33
CA ALA A 229 9.95 0.45 13.80
C ALA A 229 8.59 -0.16 14.16
N SER A 230 7.74 0.60 14.85
CA SER A 230 6.34 0.26 15.16
C SER A 230 5.57 -0.16 13.90
N TRP A 231 5.62 0.68 12.85
CA TRP A 231 4.98 0.43 11.56
C TRP A 231 5.55 -0.76 10.80
N ARG A 232 6.87 -0.93 10.79
CA ARG A 232 7.49 -2.08 10.12
C ARG A 232 7.09 -3.40 10.77
N ASN A 233 7.05 -3.43 12.10
CA ASN A 233 6.60 -4.61 12.84
C ASN A 233 5.13 -4.87 12.58
N PHE A 234 4.29 -3.84 12.64
CA PHE A 234 2.87 -3.92 12.32
C PHE A 234 2.62 -4.52 10.91
N PHE A 235 3.21 -3.93 9.86
CA PHE A 235 3.03 -4.44 8.50
C PHE A 235 3.48 -5.89 8.37
N LYS A 236 4.65 -6.24 8.92
CA LYS A 236 5.15 -7.61 8.92
C LYS A 236 4.15 -8.56 9.57
N GLU A 237 3.67 -8.24 10.76
CA GLU A 237 2.69 -9.07 11.48
C GLU A 237 1.37 -9.15 10.73
N TYR A 238 0.91 -8.05 10.13
CA TYR A 238 -0.27 -8.01 9.28
C TYR A 238 -0.14 -8.98 8.11
N PHE A 239 0.93 -8.90 7.32
CA PHE A 239 1.14 -9.82 6.20
C PHE A 239 1.23 -11.28 6.65
N LEU A 240 1.94 -11.56 7.74
CA LEU A 240 2.09 -12.92 8.25
C LEU A 240 0.81 -13.49 8.86
N SER A 241 -0.16 -12.63 9.23
CA SER A 241 -1.47 -13.09 9.72
C SER A 241 -2.28 -13.84 8.65
N PHE A 242 -1.96 -13.64 7.38
CA PHE A 242 -2.54 -14.32 6.22
C PHE A 242 -1.76 -15.58 5.80
N ASP A 243 -0.61 -15.87 6.43
CA ASP A 243 0.11 -17.12 6.17
C ASP A 243 -0.58 -18.26 6.95
N PRO A 244 -0.95 -19.37 6.29
CA PRO A 244 -1.70 -20.46 6.92
C PRO A 244 -0.94 -21.16 8.07
N VAL A 245 0.39 -21.05 8.09
CA VAL A 245 1.25 -21.70 9.08
C VAL A 245 1.71 -20.71 10.15
N LEU A 246 2.01 -19.47 9.76
CA LEU A 246 2.54 -18.45 10.66
C LEU A 246 1.48 -17.52 11.26
N GLY A 247 0.24 -17.57 10.75
CA GLY A 247 -0.88 -16.73 11.17
C GLY A 247 -1.48 -17.10 12.54
N GLY A 248 -2.62 -16.50 12.85
CA GLY A 248 -3.43 -16.82 14.05
C GLY A 248 -3.15 -15.98 15.30
N LYS A 249 -2.26 -14.99 15.23
CA LYS A 249 -2.07 -13.99 16.30
C LYS A 249 -2.80 -12.69 15.97
N PRO A 250 -3.48 -12.05 16.94
CA PRO A 250 -4.01 -10.70 16.76
C PRO A 250 -2.87 -9.72 16.41
N VAL A 251 -3.05 -8.95 15.36
CA VAL A 251 -2.06 -7.97 14.90
C VAL A 251 -2.37 -6.63 15.57
N GLN A 252 -1.49 -6.16 16.45
CA GLN A 252 -1.68 -4.91 17.19
C GLN A 252 -1.46 -3.68 16.30
N SER A 253 -2.16 -2.59 16.58
CA SER A 253 -1.91 -1.31 15.92
C SER A 253 -0.49 -0.81 16.21
N PRO A 254 0.14 -0.09 15.27
CA PRO A 254 1.47 0.47 15.46
C PRO A 254 1.43 1.53 16.57
N THR A 255 2.04 1.24 17.71
CA THR A 255 2.15 2.19 18.83
C THR A 255 3.45 2.98 18.72
N ASP A 256 3.34 4.29 18.51
CA ASP A 256 4.44 5.24 18.64
C ASP A 256 4.62 5.63 20.13
N THR A 257 4.76 4.66 21.03
CA THR A 257 5.10 4.97 22.43
C THR A 257 6.61 5.20 22.51
N PRO A 258 7.10 6.34 23.03
CA PRO A 258 8.50 6.45 23.42
C PRO A 258 8.76 5.35 24.44
N ALA A 259 9.78 4.52 24.23
CA ALA A 259 10.21 3.58 25.25
C ALA A 259 10.49 4.39 26.52
N GLN A 260 9.66 4.21 27.56
CA GLN A 260 10.04 4.63 28.90
C GLN A 260 11.25 3.76 29.25
N THR A 261 12.43 4.37 29.23
CA THR A 261 13.62 3.78 29.81
C THR A 261 13.27 3.41 31.26
N PRO A 262 13.44 2.15 31.70
CA PRO A 262 13.32 1.83 33.10
C PRO A 262 14.40 2.65 33.81
N GLY A 263 13.98 3.68 34.56
CA GLY A 263 14.88 4.48 35.36
C GLY A 263 15.62 3.56 36.33
N SER A 264 16.92 3.43 36.13
CA SER A 264 17.84 2.83 37.09
C SER A 264 17.94 3.76 38.31
N GLY A 265 16.98 3.63 39.23
CA GLY A 265 17.07 4.25 40.55
C GLY A 265 17.80 3.31 41.51
N THR A 266 19.12 3.42 41.58
CA THR A 266 19.91 2.87 42.70
C THR A 266 20.00 3.94 43.80
N PRO A 267 19.91 3.59 45.09
CA PRO A 267 19.66 4.56 46.17
C PRO A 267 20.93 5.30 46.57
N ALA A 268 20.84 6.63 46.71
CA ALA A 268 21.92 7.44 47.24
C ALA A 268 21.98 7.37 48.77
N GLU A 269 23.16 7.02 49.25
CA GLU A 269 23.60 6.92 50.63
C GLU A 269 23.34 8.15 51.50
N ILE A 270 23.11 7.86 52.78
CA ILE A 270 23.17 8.78 53.89
C ILE A 270 24.63 9.16 54.14
N SER A 271 24.96 10.46 54.15
CA SER A 271 26.05 10.96 54.98
C SER A 271 25.85 12.40 55.43
N ARG A 272 26.15 12.58 56.72
CA ARG A 272 25.92 13.75 57.56
C ARG A 272 27.07 14.77 57.45
N VAL A 273 26.74 15.95 57.99
CA VAL A 273 27.57 16.94 58.72
C VAL A 273 28.06 18.14 57.93
N GLY A 274 27.68 19.34 58.41
CA GLY A 274 28.44 20.57 58.21
C GLY A 274 27.66 21.89 58.28
N THR A 275 27.14 22.26 59.44
CA THR A 275 26.94 23.69 59.80
C THR A 275 28.31 24.36 60.00
N PRO A 276 28.49 25.69 59.74
CA PRO A 276 28.00 26.70 60.70
C PRO A 276 27.54 28.08 60.14
N SER A 277 26.69 28.70 60.97
CA SER A 277 26.44 30.12 61.27
C SER A 277 27.10 31.28 60.49
N LYS A 278 26.22 32.24 60.13
CA LYS A 278 26.30 33.72 60.28
C LYS A 278 27.58 34.47 59.86
N MET A 279 27.43 35.35 58.87
CA MET A 279 27.32 36.81 59.05
C MET A 279 26.56 37.41 57.85
#